data_AF-A0A950I5E7-F1
#
_entry.id   AF-A0A950I5E7-F1
#
_cell.length_a   1.000
_cell.length_b   1.000
_cell.length_c   1.000
_cell.angle_alpha   90.00
_cell.angle_beta   90.00
_cell.angle_gamma   90.00
#
_symmetry.space_group_name_H-M   'P 1'
#
loop_
_entity.id
_entity.type
_entity.pdbx_description
1 polymer ?
#
loop_
_entity_poly.entity_id
_entity_poly.type
_entity_poly.pdbx_seq_one_letter_code
_entity_poly.pdbx_strand_id
1 'polypeptide(L)' 'EQDANTVVTVLQKGYMIADRLLRPALVTVAQ' A
#
# COMPACT_ATOMS: atom_id res chain seq x y z
N GLU A 1 -15.99 9.88 -5.26
CA GLU A 1 -15.22 9.12 -6.27
C GLU A 1 -13.76 9.42 -6.02
N GLN A 2 -12.95 8.43 -5.67
CA GLN A 2 -11.54 8.67 -5.35
C GLN A 2 -10.72 8.76 -6.63
N ASP A 3 -9.75 9.67 -6.64
CA ASP A 3 -8.89 9.91 -7.79
C ASP A 3 -8.07 8.66 -8.18
N ALA A 4 -8.00 8.41 -9.48
CA ALA A 4 -7.25 7.32 -10.09
C ALA A 4 -5.81 7.24 -9.56
N ASN A 5 -5.31 6.01 -9.36
CA ASN A 5 -3.98 5.69 -8.84
C ASN A 5 -3.75 6.03 -7.36
N THR A 6 -4.80 6.34 -6.61
CA THR A 6 -4.71 6.51 -5.15
C THR A 6 -4.93 5.18 -4.42
N VAL A 7 -4.18 4.94 -3.34
CA VAL A 7 -4.41 3.78 -2.47
C VAL A 7 -5.68 3.98 -1.65
N VAL A 8 -6.66 3.10 -1.84
CA VAL A 8 -7.99 3.21 -1.21
C VAL A 8 -8.05 2.45 0.10
N THR A 9 -7.54 1.22 0.08
CA THR A 9 -7.62 0.30 1.22
C THR A 9 -6.34 -0.51 1.31
N VAL A 10 -5.82 -0.65 2.52
CA VAL A 10 -4.70 -1.54 2.84
C VAL A 10 -5.26 -2.81 3.45
N LEU A 11 -5.18 -3.92 2.72
CA LEU A 11 -5.63 -5.24 3.19
C LEU A 11 -4.61 -5.90 4.12
N GLN A 12 -3.31 -5.61 3.93
CA GLN A 12 -2.26 -6.10 4.81
C GLN A 12 -1.13 -5.10 4.98
N LYS A 13 -0.73 -4.85 6.23
CA LYS A 13 0.36 -3.92 6.56
C LYS A 13 1.70 -4.43 6.04
N GLY A 14 2.45 -3.55 5.39
CA GLY A 14 3.85 -3.77 5.04
C GLY A 14 4.77 -3.40 6.21
N TYR A 15 6.00 -3.90 6.17
CA TYR A 15 7.03 -3.61 7.17
C TYR A 15 8.33 -3.18 6.49
N MET A 16 8.96 -2.13 7.01
CA MET A 16 10.28 -1.66 6.60
C MET A 16 11.15 -1.49 7.84
N ILE A 17 12.44 -1.82 7.72
CA ILE A 17 13.44 -1.63 8.78
C ILE A 17 14.64 -0.92 8.16
N ALA A 18 15.00 0.25 8.69
CA ALA A 18 16.16 1.03 8.24
C ALA A 18 16.25 1.11 6.70
N ASP A 19 15.17 1.59 6.07
CA ASP A 19 15.01 1.75 4.62
C ASP A 19 15.03 0.45 3.79
N ARG A 20 15.06 -0.71 4.46
CA ARG A 20 14.97 -2.01 3.81
C ARG A 20 13.56 -2.55 3.88
N LEU A 21 12.99 -2.85 2.71
CA LEU A 21 11.69 -3.50 2.59
C LEU A 21 11.80 -4.94 3.09
N LEU A 22 11.12 -5.24 4.19
CA LEU A 22 11.00 -6.62 4.69
C LEU A 22 9.82 -7.32 4.01
N ARG A 23 8.70 -6.61 3.87
CA ARG A 23 7.48 -7.11 3.24
C ARG A 23 6.63 -5.94 2.76
N PRO A 24 6.18 -5.91 1.48
CA PRO A 24 5.30 -4.86 1.00
C PRO A 24 3.88 -4.98 1.57
N ALA A 25 3.18 -3.84 1.61
CA ALA A 25 1.76 -3.81 1.95
C ALA A 25 0.91 -4.31 0.77
N LEU A 26 -0.18 -5.01 1.06
CA LEU A 26 -1.15 -5.39 0.04
C LEU A 26 -2.24 -4.32 0.01
N VAL A 27 -2.39 -3.67 -1.14
CA VAL A 27 -3.25 -2.48 -1.30
C VAL A 27 -4.16 -2.63 -2.51
N THR A 28 -5.35 -2.03 -2.42
CA THR A 28 -6.25 -1.82 -3.57
C THR A 28 -6.14 -0.38 -4.01
N VAL A 29 -5.92 -0.16 -5.31
CA VAL A 29 -5.84 1.18 -5.93
C VAL A 29 -7.17 1.55 -6.59
N ALA A 30 -7.52 2.83 -6.53
CA ALA A 30 -8.63 3.38 -7.30
C ALA A 30 -8.23 3.44 -8.79
N GLN A 31 -9.18 3.10 -9.66
CA GLN A 31 -9.03 3.22 -11.12
C GLN A 31 -9.21 4.66 -11.59
#